data_AF-A0A2H6JW26-F1
#
_entry.id   AF-A0A2H6JW26-F1
#
_cell.length_a   1.000
_cell.length_b   1.000
_cell.length_c   1.000
_cell.angle_alpha   90.00
_cell.angle_beta   90.00
_cell.angle_gamma   90.00
#
_symmetry.space_group_name_H-M   'P 1'
#
loop_
_entity.id
_entity.type
_entity.pdbx_description
1 polymer ?
#
loop_
_entity_poly.entity_id
_entity_poly.type
_entity_poly.pdbx_seq_one_letter_code
_entity_poly.pdbx_strand_id
1 'polypeptide(L)' 'MPNSITAETKISQIFREYPEAIDYLLDLGICECHGLEGLRKSIKEEAECRELDIKEVLEELNRRVS' A
#
# COMPACT_ATOMS: atom_id res chain seq x y z
N MET A 1 15.84 4.47 -11.92
CA MET A 1 15.49 3.20 -11.25
C MET A 1 13.98 3.15 -11.26
N PRO A 2 13.32 2.08 -11.76
CA PRO A 2 11.87 2.10 -11.78
C PRO A 2 11.40 2.02 -10.32
N ASN A 3 10.93 3.15 -9.79
CA ASN A 3 9.70 3.29 -9.02
C ASN A 3 9.25 2.09 -8.14
N SER A 4 10.15 1.55 -7.33
CA SER A 4 9.80 0.50 -6.37
C SER A 4 8.97 1.07 -5.23
N ILE A 5 7.89 0.38 -4.87
CA ILE A 5 7.06 0.70 -3.72
C ILE A 5 7.86 0.35 -2.45
N THR A 6 7.94 1.28 -1.52
CA THR A 6 8.68 1.13 -0.26
C THR A 6 7.74 1.26 0.95
N ALA A 7 8.23 0.89 2.13
CA ALA A 7 7.51 1.04 3.39
C ALA A 7 7.00 2.48 3.64
N GLU A 8 7.74 3.48 3.16
CA GLU A 8 7.42 4.91 3.32
C GLU A 8 6.51 5.45 2.21
N THR A 9 6.26 4.67 1.15
CA THR A 9 5.36 5.05 0.07
C THR A 9 3.95 5.26 0.63
N LYS A 10 3.37 6.41 0.35
CA LYS A 10 2.01 6.76 0.80
C LYS A 10 0.96 6.01 -0.01
N ILE A 11 -0.13 5.59 0.64
CA ILE A 11 -1.22 4.89 -0.04
C ILE A 11 -1.80 5.73 -1.19
N SER A 12 -1.98 7.04 -0.98
CA SER A 12 -2.39 7.98 -2.03
C SER A 12 -1.46 8.00 -3.25
N GLN A 13 -0.16 7.78 -3.05
CA GLN A 13 0.78 7.68 -4.15
C GLN A 13 0.53 6.41 -4.97
N ILE A 14 0.26 5.28 -4.30
CA ILE A 14 -0.03 4.00 -4.96
C ILE A 14 -1.31 4.10 -5.79
N PHE A 15 -2.36 4.70 -5.24
CA PHE A 15 -3.61 4.92 -5.96
C PHE A 15 -3.45 5.78 -7.23
N ARG A 16 -2.45 6.67 -7.25
CA ARG A 16 -2.20 7.57 -8.38
C ARG A 16 -1.23 6.96 -9.40
N GLU A 17 -0.20 6.27 -8.93
CA GLU A 17 0.95 5.87 -9.76
C GLU A 17 0.92 4.38 -10.14
N TYR A 18 0.23 3.55 -9.37
CA TYR A 18 0.18 2.09 -9.55
C TYR A 18 -1.27 1.57 -9.42
N PRO A 19 -2.19 1.95 -10.32
CA PRO A 19 -3.58 1.51 -10.26
C PRO A 19 -3.75 -0.01 -10.26
N GLU A 20 -2.82 -0.75 -10.86
CA GLU A 20 -2.76 -2.22 -10.89
C GLU A 20 -2.48 -2.87 -9.52
N ALA A 21 -2.08 -2.09 -8.52
CA ALA A 21 -1.82 -2.57 -7.16
C ALA A 21 -2.95 -2.20 -6.16
N ILE A 22 -3.97 -1.44 -6.59
CA ILE A 22 -5.05 -0.96 -5.73
C ILE A 22 -5.93 -2.10 -5.22
N ASP A 23 -6.24 -3.08 -6.06
CA ASP A 23 -7.07 -4.23 -5.71
C ASP A 23 -6.51 -4.99 -4.49
N TYR A 24 -5.20 -5.22 -4.47
CA TYR A 24 -4.52 -5.86 -3.35
C TYR A 24 -4.64 -5.06 -2.05
N LEU A 25 -4.50 -3.73 -2.12
CA LEU A 25 -4.68 -2.89 -0.93
C LEU A 25 -6.12 -2.98 -0.41
N LEU A 26 -7.11 -2.99 -1.30
CA LEU A 26 -8.51 -3.14 -0.93
C LEU A 26 -8.81 -4.53 -0.34
N ASP A 27 -8.20 -5.60 -0.87
CA ASP A 27 -8.32 -6.97 -0.35
C ASP A 27 -7.74 -7.10 1.08
N LEU A 28 -6.70 -6.33 1.40
CA LEU A 28 -6.16 -6.20 2.76
C LEU A 28 -7.02 -5.30 3.68
N GLY A 29 -8.13 -4.78 3.15
CA GLY A 29 -9.02 -3.82 3.81
C GLY A 29 -8.39 -2.43 4.00
N ILE A 30 -7.22 -2.16 3.41
CA ILE A 30 -6.54 -0.88 3.51
C ILE A 30 -7.46 0.19 2.86
N CYS A 31 -7.61 1.33 3.54
CA CYS A 31 -8.59 2.40 3.28
C CYS A 31 -10.04 2.18 3.74
N GLU A 32 -10.47 0.99 4.17
CA GLU A 32 -11.86 0.78 4.62
C GLU A 32 -12.17 1.49 5.95
N CYS A 33 -11.20 1.57 6.88
CA CYS A 33 -11.46 2.02 8.25
C CYS A 33 -11.28 3.53 8.48
N HIS A 34 -10.50 4.22 7.64
CA HIS A 34 -10.11 5.62 7.86
C HIS A 34 -10.53 6.57 6.73
N GLY A 35 -11.23 6.07 5.70
CA GLY A 35 -11.61 6.87 4.54
C GLY A 35 -10.42 7.62 3.93
N LEU A 36 -10.61 8.90 3.63
CA LEU A 36 -9.57 9.76 3.04
C LEU A 36 -8.33 9.95 3.94
N GLU A 37 -8.43 9.74 5.25
CA GLU A 37 -7.26 9.83 6.14
C GLU A 37 -6.30 8.65 5.96
N GLY A 38 -6.83 7.46 5.64
CA GLY A 38 -6.02 6.28 5.34
C GLY A 38 -5.10 6.48 4.14
N LEU A 39 -5.51 7.32 3.18
CA LEU A 39 -4.72 7.65 1.99
C LEU A 39 -3.43 8.45 2.31
N ARG A 40 -3.38 9.11 3.49
CA ARG A 40 -2.22 9.90 3.93
C ARG A 40 -1.18 9.07 4.69
N LYS A 41 -1.52 7.86 5.09
CA LYS A 41 -0.60 6.94 5.75
C LYS A 41 0.32 6.28 4.74
N SER A 42 1.50 5.86 5.21
CA SER A 42 2.41 5.00 4.47
C SER A 42 1.95 3.54 4.54
N ILE A 43 2.51 2.70 3.67
CA ILE A 43 2.31 1.26 3.73
C ILE A 43 2.68 0.70 5.10
N LYS A 44 3.79 1.19 5.68
CA LYS A 44 4.21 0.80 7.04
C LYS A 44 3.16 1.15 8.09
N GLU A 45 2.67 2.39 8.10
CA GLU A 45 1.68 2.85 9.08
C GLU A 45 0.39 2.01 9.02
N GLU A 46 -0.07 1.61 7.83
CA GLU A 46 -1.24 0.74 7.69
C GLU A 46 -0.97 -0.73 7.98
N ALA A 47 0.20 -1.25 7.62
CA ALA A 47 0.59 -2.61 7.99
C ALA A 47 0.68 -2.77 9.52
N GLU A 48 1.26 -1.79 10.23
CA GLU A 48 1.32 -1.77 11.68
C GLU A 48 -0.08 -1.67 12.32
N CYS A 49 -0.97 -0.82 11.78
CA CYS A 49 -2.36 -0.70 12.27
C CYS A 49 -3.15 -2.01 12.17
N ARG A 50 -2.77 -2.90 11.26
CA ARG A 50 -3.50 -4.13 10.90
C ARG A 50 -2.75 -5.42 11.23
N GLU A 51 -1.59 -5.30 11.87
CA GLU A 51 -0.70 -6.43 12.19
C GLU A 51 -0.33 -7.27 10.96
N LEU A 52 -0.15 -6.63 9.80
CA LEU A 52 0.28 -7.29 8.55
C LEU A 52 1.80 -7.45 8.48
N ASP A 53 2.28 -8.50 7.82
CA ASP A 53 3.70 -8.61 7.50
C ASP A 53 4.09 -7.63 6.39
N ILE A 54 4.77 -6.56 6.79
CA ILE A 54 5.25 -5.51 5.90
C ILE A 54 6.12 -6.05 4.74
N LYS A 55 6.87 -7.13 4.94
CA LYS A 55 7.72 -7.69 3.89
C LYS A 55 6.86 -8.34 2.81
N GLU A 56 5.90 -9.18 3.20
CA GLU A 56 4.98 -9.83 2.25
C GLU A 56 4.16 -8.80 1.48
N VAL A 57 3.69 -7.75 2.16
CA VAL A 57 2.96 -6.64 1.53
C VAL A 57 3.82 -5.95 0.47
N LEU A 58 5.07 -5.61 0.79
CA LEU A 58 5.97 -4.95 -0.15
C LEU A 58 6.38 -5.86 -1.31
N GLU A 59 6.63 -7.14 -1.06
CA GLU A 59 6.95 -8.10 -2.11
C GLU A 59 5.82 -8.24 -3.12
N GLU A 60 4.57 -8.38 -2.64
CA GLU A 60 3.41 -8.52 -3.51
C GLU A 60 3.12 -7.23 -4.29
N LEU A 61 3.21 -6.06 -3.64
CA LEU A 61 3.03 -4.77 -4.31
C LEU A 61 4.07 -4.56 -5.40
N ASN A 62 5.35 -4.84 -5.12
CA ASN A 62 6.41 -4.69 -6.11
C ASN A 62 6.30 -5.72 -7.25
N ARG A 63 5.81 -6.93 -6.98
CA ARG A 63 5.53 -7.95 -8.01
C ARG A 63 4.48 -7.48 -9.02
N ARG A 64 3.49 -6.69 -8.59
CA ARG A 64 2.40 -6.22 -9.45
C ARG A 64 2.77 -5.05 -10.36
N VAL A 65 3.73 -4.22 -9.94
CA VAL A 65 4.15 -3.01 -10.66
C VAL A 65 5.43 -3.18 -11.49
N SER A 66 6.01 -4.40 -11.51
CA SER A 66 7.24 -4.75 -12.22
C SER A 66 6.98 -5.40 -13.58
#